data_AF-A0A2B3U0K4-F1
#
_entry.id   AF-A0A2B3U0K4-F1
#
_cell.length_a   1.000
_cell.length_b   1.000
_cell.length_c   1.000
_cell.angle_alpha   90.00
_cell.angle_beta   90.00
_cell.angle_gamma   90.00
#
_symmetry.space_group_name_H-M   'P 1'
#
loop_
_entity.id
_entity.type
_entity.pdbx_description
1 polymer ?
#
loop_
_entity_poly.entity_id
_entity_poly.type
_entity_poly.pdbx_seq_one_letter_code
_entity_poly.pdbx_strand_id
1 'polypeptide(L)'
;MKKIGTMLLFSFLITGCAQVQPDSNVPKKEVLETSSSQINGPSFFHLSVLKDVNWEEAPSFVEGKIPLKGIEGKIAMADSSIIANEQNEIMWFFLDPEMPTGKLSIIALKQGTTTPTPVLFQKEISKQTWTTSNTVDTTIKELPLVMSLPSSGLWVLNIYVNEKYYDQFVINAE
;
A
#
# COMPACT_ATOMS: atom_id res chain seq x y z
N MET A 1 76.66 -6.04 -9.94
CA MET A 1 77.62 -5.60 -8.90
C MET A 1 77.47 -4.07 -8.75
N LYS A 2 77.46 -3.55 -7.50
CA LYS A 2 77.53 -2.12 -7.06
C LYS A 2 76.39 -1.19 -7.54
N LYS A 3 75.38 -0.83 -6.72
CA LYS A 3 75.29 0.15 -5.59
C LYS A 3 75.66 1.61 -5.94
N ILE A 4 74.88 2.52 -5.34
CA ILE A 4 74.98 3.99 -5.18
C ILE A 4 73.93 4.72 -6.04
N GLY A 5 72.96 5.48 -5.52
CA GLY A 5 72.79 6.10 -4.21
C GLY A 5 72.85 7.61 -4.36
N THR A 6 71.69 8.27 -4.44
CA THR A 6 71.57 9.74 -4.34
C THR A 6 70.49 10.06 -3.32
N MET A 7 70.91 10.78 -2.28
CA MET A 7 70.14 11.31 -1.17
C MET A 7 70.04 12.83 -1.34
N LEU A 8 69.17 13.46 -0.53
CA LEU A 8 68.95 14.90 -0.24
C LEU A 8 67.84 15.56 -1.07
N LEU A 9 66.93 16.37 -0.52
CA LEU A 9 66.68 16.88 0.84
C LEU A 9 65.26 17.52 0.79
N PHE A 10 64.49 17.53 1.86
CA PHE A 10 64.01 18.77 2.51
C PHE A 10 63.12 18.48 3.72
N SER A 11 63.55 19.09 4.81
CA SER A 11 62.96 19.19 6.14
C SER A 11 61.51 19.68 6.12
N PHE A 12 60.73 19.37 7.17
CA PHE A 12 60.27 20.37 8.16
C PHE A 12 59.29 19.78 9.20
N LEU A 13 59.61 20.11 10.46
CA LEU A 13 58.74 20.33 11.62
C LEU A 13 58.10 19.12 12.34
N ILE A 14 58.87 18.69 13.35
CA ILE A 14 58.38 18.21 14.64
C ILE A 14 57.60 19.35 15.32
N THR A 15 56.42 19.08 15.89
CA THR A 15 56.01 19.45 17.26
C THR A 15 54.53 19.08 17.45
N GLY A 16 54.25 18.18 18.41
CA GLY A 16 52.89 17.93 18.90
C GLY A 16 52.63 16.50 19.41
N CYS A 17 53.11 16.19 20.63
CA CYS A 17 52.50 15.14 21.48
C CYS A 17 51.06 15.60 21.83
N ALA A 18 50.02 14.80 22.10
CA ALA A 18 49.80 13.44 22.57
C ALA A 18 48.45 12.97 21.93
N GLN A 19 47.97 11.73 21.91
CA GLN A 19 48.10 10.58 22.81
C GLN A 19 47.64 9.34 22.01
N VAL A 20 48.26 8.20 22.27
CA VAL A 20 48.02 6.92 21.58
C VAL A 20 46.90 6.14 22.30
N GLN A 21 46.02 5.55 21.48
CA GLN A 21 45.17 4.34 21.66
C GLN A 21 43.87 4.41 22.49
N PRO A 22 42.86 3.53 22.23
CA PRO A 22 42.94 2.26 21.49
C PRO A 22 41.93 2.04 20.34
N ASP A 23 42.32 1.13 19.44
CA ASP A 23 41.46 0.41 18.52
C ASP A 23 40.21 -0.13 19.21
N SER A 24 39.05 0.18 18.65
CA SER A 24 37.85 -0.64 18.79
C SER A 24 37.38 -1.00 17.39
N ASN A 25 37.77 -2.20 16.95
CA ASN A 25 37.08 -2.97 15.92
C ASN A 25 35.62 -3.13 16.33
N VAL A 26 34.77 -2.25 15.83
CA VAL A 26 33.33 -2.49 15.72
C VAL A 26 33.02 -2.28 14.24
N PRO A 27 32.62 -3.34 13.51
CA PRO A 27 32.12 -3.16 12.16
C PRO A 27 30.96 -2.18 12.26
N LYS A 28 31.07 -1.01 11.60
CA LYS A 28 29.89 -0.19 11.31
C LYS A 28 28.94 -1.13 10.59
N LYS A 29 27.94 -1.60 11.32
CA LYS A 29 26.76 -2.23 10.75
C LYS A 29 26.25 -1.18 9.79
N GLU A 30 26.52 -1.38 8.49
CA GLU A 30 25.75 -0.77 7.44
C GLU A 30 24.31 -1.08 7.82
N VAL A 31 23.65 -0.08 8.39
CA VAL A 31 22.22 0.02 8.28
C VAL A 31 22.06 0.16 6.78
N LEU A 32 21.80 -0.98 6.16
CA LEU A 32 21.17 -1.08 4.86
C LEU A 32 19.89 -0.28 5.03
N GLU A 33 19.97 1.04 4.79
CA GLU A 33 18.83 1.81 4.38
C GLU A 33 18.37 1.10 3.11
N THR A 34 17.47 0.14 3.29
CA THR A 34 16.61 -0.33 2.22
C THR A 34 15.98 0.94 1.70
N SER A 35 16.54 1.47 0.61
CA SER A 35 15.98 2.54 -0.17
C SER A 35 14.54 2.13 -0.43
N SER A 36 13.61 2.72 0.30
CA SER A 36 12.20 2.52 0.07
C SER A 36 11.99 3.00 -1.36
N SER A 37 11.85 2.06 -2.30
CA SER A 37 11.23 2.36 -3.59
C SER A 37 9.98 3.16 -3.25
N GLN A 38 9.94 4.44 -3.60
CA GLN A 38 8.83 5.32 -3.25
C GLN A 38 7.54 4.66 -3.74
N ILE A 39 6.77 4.12 -2.81
CA ILE A 39 5.48 3.53 -3.12
C ILE A 39 4.60 4.71 -3.49
N ASN A 40 4.14 4.78 -4.74
CA ASN A 40 3.24 5.83 -5.23
C ASN A 40 1.81 5.65 -4.68
N GLY A 41 1.67 5.52 -3.36
CA GLY A 41 0.41 5.34 -2.64
C GLY A 41 0.23 6.38 -1.53
N PRO A 42 -0.97 6.43 -0.92
CA PRO A 42 -1.22 7.30 0.23
C PRO A 42 -0.27 7.05 1.40
N SER A 43 0.06 8.08 2.19
CA SER A 43 1.01 7.98 3.31
C SER A 43 0.57 7.03 4.42
N PHE A 44 -0.74 6.79 4.57
CA PHE A 44 -1.31 5.84 5.54
C PHE A 44 -1.28 4.38 5.06
N PHE A 45 -0.90 4.13 3.79
CA PHE A 45 -0.79 2.78 3.25
C PHE A 45 0.57 2.17 3.54
N HIS A 46 0.57 0.90 3.94
CA HIS A 46 1.79 0.14 4.13
C HIS A 46 1.62 -1.29 3.60
N LEU A 47 2.65 -1.83 2.94
CA LEU A 47 2.61 -3.17 2.32
C LEU A 47 2.42 -4.33 3.30
N SER A 48 2.47 -4.08 4.62
CA SER A 48 2.17 -5.08 5.62
C SER A 48 0.76 -5.66 5.53
N VAL A 49 -0.19 -4.97 4.87
CA VAL A 49 -1.53 -5.52 4.59
C VAL A 49 -1.50 -6.80 3.74
N LEU A 50 -0.40 -7.05 3.02
CA LEU A 50 -0.23 -8.26 2.20
C LEU A 50 0.17 -9.51 2.99
N LYS A 51 0.61 -9.38 4.26
CA LYS A 51 1.22 -10.49 5.01
C LYS A 51 0.31 -11.71 5.14
N ASP A 52 -0.99 -11.48 5.31
CA ASP A 52 -1.98 -12.51 5.64
C ASP A 52 -3.12 -12.56 4.61
N VAL A 53 -2.89 -12.05 3.38
CA VAL A 53 -3.89 -12.13 2.31
C VAL A 53 -4.05 -13.58 1.87
N ASN A 54 -5.25 -14.14 2.07
CA ASN A 54 -5.67 -15.34 1.35
C ASN A 54 -6.05 -14.95 -0.09
N TRP A 55 -5.28 -15.39 -1.08
CA TRP A 55 -5.52 -15.06 -2.49
C TRP A 55 -6.55 -15.99 -3.12
N GLU A 56 -7.75 -15.95 -2.56
CA GLU A 56 -8.94 -16.60 -3.07
C GLU A 56 -10.04 -15.55 -3.12
N GLU A 57 -10.83 -15.56 -4.20
CA GLU A 57 -11.95 -14.62 -4.32
C GLU A 57 -12.89 -14.76 -3.12
N ALA A 58 -13.29 -13.61 -2.55
CA ALA A 58 -14.18 -13.60 -1.41
C ALA A 58 -15.48 -14.36 -1.75
N PRO A 59 -15.95 -15.24 -0.86
CA PRO A 59 -17.18 -15.99 -1.11
C PRO A 59 -18.35 -15.03 -1.18
N SER A 60 -19.30 -15.36 -2.06
CA SER A 60 -20.57 -14.65 -2.12
C SER A 60 -21.49 -15.07 -0.99
N PHE A 61 -22.28 -14.13 -0.49
CA PHE A 61 -23.31 -14.35 0.53
C PHE A 61 -24.58 -13.56 0.17
N VAL A 62 -25.67 -13.75 0.92
CA VAL A 62 -26.95 -13.09 0.65
C VAL A 62 -27.35 -12.24 1.86
N GLU A 63 -27.53 -10.94 1.64
CA GLU A 63 -28.12 -10.02 2.62
C GLU A 63 -29.56 -9.72 2.17
N GLY A 64 -30.54 -10.25 2.92
CA GLY A 64 -31.95 -10.19 2.55
C GLY A 64 -32.26 -10.96 1.25
N LYS A 65 -32.19 -10.26 0.10
CA LYS A 65 -32.40 -10.84 -1.25
C LYS A 65 -31.29 -10.46 -2.23
N ILE A 66 -30.26 -9.75 -1.77
CA ILE A 66 -29.21 -9.19 -2.62
C ILE A 66 -27.98 -10.09 -2.48
N PRO A 67 -27.46 -10.66 -3.58
CA PRO A 67 -26.19 -11.37 -3.55
C PRO A 67 -25.06 -10.35 -3.42
N LEU A 68 -24.20 -10.57 -2.42
CA LEU A 68 -23.09 -9.71 -2.06
C LEU A 68 -21.78 -10.48 -2.06
N LYS A 69 -20.67 -9.77 -2.25
CA LYS A 69 -19.31 -10.28 -2.15
C LYS A 69 -18.48 -9.34 -1.26
N GLY A 70 -17.78 -9.89 -0.27
CA GLY A 70 -17.00 -9.11 0.69
C GLY A 70 -16.96 -9.77 2.05
N ILE A 71 -17.14 -8.98 3.12
CA ILE A 71 -17.07 -9.45 4.50
C ILE A 71 -18.45 -9.30 5.14
N GLU A 72 -19.07 -10.44 5.47
CA GLU A 72 -20.36 -10.51 6.14
C GLU A 72 -20.38 -9.67 7.42
N GLY A 73 -21.48 -8.93 7.62
CA GLY A 73 -21.67 -8.04 8.78
C GLY A 73 -20.74 -6.82 8.83
N LYS A 74 -19.84 -6.62 7.86
CA LYS A 74 -18.93 -5.46 7.82
C LYS A 74 -19.13 -4.59 6.59
N ILE A 75 -18.61 -5.03 5.44
CA ILE A 75 -18.65 -4.27 4.19
C ILE A 75 -18.59 -5.24 3.02
N ALA A 76 -19.42 -4.99 2.01
CA ALA A 76 -19.47 -5.80 0.81
C ALA A 76 -19.87 -4.97 -0.40
N MET A 77 -19.75 -5.56 -1.58
CA MET A 77 -20.24 -5.02 -2.83
C MET A 77 -21.27 -5.96 -3.44
N ALA A 78 -22.12 -5.44 -4.33
CA ALA A 78 -22.99 -6.28 -5.14
C ALA A 78 -22.14 -7.36 -5.86
N ASP A 79 -22.63 -8.59 -5.85
CA ASP A 79 -21.96 -9.71 -6.52
C ASP A 79 -22.19 -9.63 -8.03
N SER A 80 -21.41 -8.77 -8.68
CA SER A 80 -21.41 -8.53 -10.13
C SER A 80 -20.03 -8.78 -10.70
N SER A 81 -19.96 -9.28 -11.94
CA SER A 81 -18.71 -9.38 -12.70
C SER A 81 -18.03 -8.01 -12.82
N ILE A 82 -16.71 -8.00 -12.62
CA ILE A 82 -15.87 -6.80 -12.75
C ILE A 82 -15.01 -7.00 -13.98
N ILE A 83 -15.29 -6.24 -15.05
CA ILE A 83 -14.51 -6.35 -16.28
C ILE A 83 -13.29 -5.44 -16.19
N ALA A 84 -12.10 -5.99 -16.46
CA ALA A 84 -10.86 -5.21 -16.47
C ALA A 84 -10.89 -4.12 -17.55
N ASN A 85 -10.32 -2.95 -17.24
CA ASN A 85 -10.28 -1.74 -18.05
C ASN A 85 -11.64 -1.09 -18.34
N GLU A 86 -12.71 -1.57 -17.71
CA GLU A 86 -14.04 -0.93 -17.77
C GLU A 86 -14.35 -0.16 -16.50
N GLN A 87 -15.14 0.91 -16.63
CA GLN A 87 -15.73 1.60 -15.48
C GLN A 87 -17.01 0.88 -15.08
N ASN A 88 -16.95 0.16 -13.97
CA ASN A 88 -18.05 -0.59 -13.41
C ASN A 88 -18.68 0.25 -12.27
N GLU A 89 -19.95 0.64 -12.39
CA GLU A 89 -20.68 1.20 -11.26
C GLU A 89 -21.22 0.05 -10.40
N ILE A 90 -20.74 -0.03 -9.16
CA ILE A 90 -21.02 -1.14 -8.26
C ILE A 90 -21.60 -0.57 -6.97
N MET A 91 -22.71 -1.14 -6.52
CA MET A 91 -23.28 -0.80 -5.21
C MET A 91 -22.42 -1.40 -4.09
N TRP A 92 -21.91 -0.54 -3.21
CA TRP A 92 -21.25 -0.93 -1.96
C TRP A 92 -22.25 -0.88 -0.81
N PHE A 93 -22.18 -1.85 0.08
CA PHE A 93 -23.05 -2.01 1.25
C PHE A 93 -22.22 -1.94 2.53
N PHE A 94 -22.62 -1.05 3.44
CA PHE A 94 -22.00 -0.87 4.75
C PHE A 94 -22.88 -1.55 5.80
N LEU A 95 -22.51 -2.80 6.11
CA LEU A 95 -23.31 -3.71 6.92
C LEU A 95 -23.02 -3.57 8.41
N ASP A 96 -21.85 -3.03 8.76
CA ASP A 96 -21.44 -2.81 10.14
C ASP A 96 -22.35 -1.78 10.85
N PRO A 97 -23.08 -2.15 11.92
CA PRO A 97 -23.86 -1.19 12.70
C PRO A 97 -22.98 -0.14 13.39
N GLU A 98 -21.68 -0.42 13.56
CA GLU A 98 -20.67 0.43 14.19
C GLU A 98 -19.69 1.04 13.16
N MET A 99 -20.08 1.11 11.88
CA MET A 99 -19.28 1.68 10.79
C MET A 99 -18.62 3.02 11.20
N PRO A 100 -17.27 3.11 11.16
CA PRO A 100 -16.58 4.35 11.51
C PRO A 100 -17.00 5.52 10.61
N THR A 101 -17.04 6.72 11.17
CA THR A 101 -17.28 7.94 10.38
C THR A 101 -16.01 8.38 9.66
N GLY A 102 -16.09 8.58 8.34
CA GLY A 102 -14.96 9.10 7.58
C GLY A 102 -15.09 8.97 6.07
N LYS A 103 -14.09 9.45 5.34
CA LYS A 103 -13.99 9.16 3.91
C LYS A 103 -13.53 7.73 3.69
N LEU A 104 -14.14 7.06 2.72
CA LEU A 104 -13.76 5.71 2.30
C LEU A 104 -12.58 5.79 1.36
N SER A 105 -11.52 5.03 1.62
CA SER A 105 -10.43 4.82 0.66
C SER A 105 -10.29 3.36 0.30
N ILE A 106 -10.05 3.08 -0.99
CA ILE A 106 -9.85 1.73 -1.51
C ILE A 106 -8.51 1.71 -2.23
N ILE A 107 -7.60 0.87 -1.74
CA ILE A 107 -6.26 0.71 -2.29
C ILE A 107 -6.13 -0.73 -2.78
N ALA A 108 -6.10 -0.90 -4.11
CA ALA A 108 -6.03 -2.23 -4.72
C ALA A 108 -4.58 -2.66 -4.95
N LEU A 109 -4.28 -3.93 -4.75
CA LEU A 109 -3.03 -4.57 -5.17
C LEU A 109 -3.32 -5.85 -5.93
N LYS A 110 -2.64 -6.04 -7.06
CA LYS A 110 -2.75 -7.27 -7.85
C LYS A 110 -1.92 -8.37 -7.20
N GLN A 111 -2.40 -9.60 -7.29
CA GLN A 111 -1.63 -10.77 -6.87
C GLN A 111 -0.23 -10.76 -7.50
N GLY A 112 0.80 -11.01 -6.66
CA GLY A 112 2.19 -11.01 -7.09
C GLY A 112 2.80 -9.63 -7.31
N THR A 113 2.10 -8.54 -6.96
CA THR A 113 2.59 -7.17 -7.11
C THR A 113 2.66 -6.43 -5.78
N THR A 114 3.49 -5.39 -5.72
CA THR A 114 3.60 -4.47 -4.58
C THR A 114 3.22 -3.04 -4.96
N THR A 115 2.60 -2.84 -6.12
CA THR A 115 2.23 -1.52 -6.63
C THR A 115 0.78 -1.21 -6.26
N PRO A 116 0.53 -0.27 -5.32
CA PRO A 116 -0.84 0.13 -5.02
C PRO A 116 -1.46 0.84 -6.23
N THR A 117 -2.74 0.57 -6.47
CA THR A 117 -3.49 1.10 -7.61
C THR A 117 -4.77 1.78 -7.10
N PRO A 118 -5.02 3.05 -7.46
CA PRO A 118 -6.30 3.70 -7.17
C PRO A 118 -7.35 3.13 -8.12
N VAL A 119 -8.56 2.89 -7.63
CA VAL A 119 -9.61 2.22 -8.43
C VAL A 119 -10.86 3.06 -8.63
N LEU A 120 -11.05 4.12 -7.85
CA LEU A 120 -12.30 4.89 -7.82
C LEU A 120 -12.32 6.01 -8.86
N PHE A 121 -13.39 6.09 -9.65
CA PHE A 121 -13.73 7.27 -10.45
C PHE A 121 -14.78 8.11 -9.72
N GLN A 122 -14.63 9.43 -9.78
CA GLN A 122 -15.58 10.37 -9.19
C GLN A 122 -16.13 11.29 -10.27
N LYS A 123 -17.40 11.69 -10.16
CA LYS A 123 -18.14 12.43 -11.20
C LYS A 123 -17.41 13.68 -11.72
N GLU A 124 -16.65 14.35 -10.86
CA GLU A 124 -15.91 15.59 -11.15
C GLU A 124 -14.49 15.34 -11.69
N ILE A 125 -13.99 14.09 -11.63
CA ILE A 125 -12.57 13.76 -11.83
C ILE A 125 -12.44 12.63 -12.85
N SER A 126 -11.87 12.92 -14.01
CA SER A 126 -11.61 11.94 -15.08
C SER A 126 -10.48 10.95 -14.80
N LYS A 127 -9.89 11.01 -13.61
CA LYS A 127 -8.77 10.18 -13.15
C LYS A 127 -9.20 9.34 -11.97
N GLN A 128 -8.56 8.17 -11.83
CA GLN A 128 -8.71 7.33 -10.65
C GLN A 128 -8.22 8.05 -9.39
N THR A 129 -8.91 7.79 -8.29
CA THR A 129 -8.68 8.38 -6.98
C THR A 129 -8.61 7.28 -5.92
N TRP A 130 -7.92 7.58 -4.81
CA TRP A 130 -7.80 6.67 -3.67
C TRP A 130 -9.02 6.70 -2.75
N THR A 131 -9.67 7.85 -2.66
CA THR A 131 -10.58 8.21 -1.58
C THR A 131 -11.83 8.90 -2.12
N THR A 132 -13.00 8.54 -1.61
CA THR A 132 -14.27 9.17 -1.94
C THR A 132 -14.31 10.64 -1.53
N SER A 133 -15.14 11.45 -2.20
CA SER A 133 -15.39 12.84 -1.82
C SER A 133 -16.32 12.95 -0.63
N ASN A 134 -17.34 12.08 -0.57
CA ASN A 134 -18.30 12.00 0.52
C ASN A 134 -17.78 11.18 1.72
N THR A 135 -18.33 11.51 2.89
CA THR A 135 -18.14 10.77 4.14
C THR A 135 -19.17 9.64 4.24
N VAL A 136 -18.76 8.49 4.77
CA VAL A 136 -19.62 7.40 5.23
C VAL A 136 -19.70 7.42 6.75
N ASP A 137 -20.82 6.96 7.29
CA ASP A 137 -21.06 6.75 8.72
C ASP A 137 -22.13 5.66 8.91
N THR A 138 -22.57 5.44 10.15
CA THR A 138 -23.57 4.42 10.49
C THR A 138 -24.94 4.62 9.82
N THR A 139 -25.26 5.81 9.31
CA THR A 139 -26.53 6.13 8.65
C THR A 139 -26.53 5.80 7.15
N ILE A 140 -25.34 5.73 6.53
CA ILE A 140 -25.17 5.37 5.13
C ILE A 140 -25.11 3.84 5.02
N LYS A 141 -26.15 3.23 4.45
CA LYS A 141 -26.22 1.77 4.28
C LYS A 141 -25.67 1.27 2.96
N GLU A 142 -25.69 2.12 1.95
CA GLU A 142 -25.21 1.79 0.62
C GLU A 142 -24.68 3.03 -0.11
N LEU A 143 -23.75 2.82 -1.05
CA LEU A 143 -23.17 3.87 -1.88
C LEU A 143 -22.76 3.30 -3.25
N PRO A 144 -23.27 3.83 -4.37
CA PRO A 144 -22.75 3.48 -5.69
C PRO A 144 -21.34 4.04 -5.86
N LEU A 145 -20.37 3.18 -6.21
CA LEU A 145 -19.00 3.57 -6.52
C LEU A 145 -18.65 3.11 -7.93
N VAL A 146 -18.10 4.03 -8.73
CA VAL A 146 -17.55 3.69 -10.05
C VAL A 146 -16.11 3.25 -9.88
N MET A 147 -15.80 2.03 -10.33
CA MET A 147 -14.49 1.40 -10.17
C MET A 147 -13.94 0.88 -11.49
N SER A 148 -12.61 0.90 -11.66
CA SER A 148 -11.94 0.18 -12.74
C SER A 148 -10.64 -0.43 -12.25
N LEU A 149 -10.38 -1.67 -12.69
CA LEU A 149 -9.12 -2.37 -12.48
C LEU A 149 -8.37 -2.48 -13.81
N PRO A 150 -7.04 -2.24 -13.86
CA PRO A 150 -6.31 -2.12 -15.13
C PRO A 150 -6.06 -3.46 -15.85
N SER A 151 -6.32 -4.60 -15.20
CA SER A 151 -6.06 -5.91 -15.78
C SER A 151 -6.81 -7.01 -15.04
N SER A 152 -7.08 -8.10 -15.73
CA SER A 152 -7.73 -9.28 -15.16
C SER A 152 -6.86 -10.03 -14.15
N GLY A 153 -7.51 -10.84 -13.32
CA GLY A 153 -6.94 -11.66 -12.24
C GLY A 153 -7.36 -11.20 -10.85
N LEU A 154 -6.72 -11.77 -9.83
CA LEU A 154 -7.04 -11.50 -8.43
C LEU A 154 -6.45 -10.17 -7.94
N TRP A 155 -7.30 -9.42 -7.24
CA TRP A 155 -6.96 -8.14 -6.61
C TRP A 155 -7.43 -8.13 -5.16
N VAL A 156 -6.56 -7.76 -4.23
CA VAL A 156 -6.98 -7.42 -2.88
C VAL A 156 -7.41 -5.96 -2.83
N LEU A 157 -8.60 -5.71 -2.30
CA LEU A 157 -9.10 -4.38 -2.00
C LEU A 157 -8.85 -4.09 -0.52
N ASN A 158 -7.91 -3.19 -0.23
CA ASN A 158 -7.65 -2.74 1.13
C ASN A 158 -8.50 -1.52 1.42
N ILE A 159 -9.36 -1.63 2.43
CA ILE A 159 -10.39 -0.66 2.74
C ILE A 159 -9.98 0.13 3.96
N TYR A 160 -10.07 1.45 3.84
CA TYR A 160 -9.75 2.38 4.92
C TYR A 160 -10.92 3.34 5.12
N VAL A 161 -11.18 3.69 6.36
CA VAL A 161 -12.14 4.73 6.72
C VAL A 161 -11.41 5.78 7.54
N ASN A 162 -11.46 7.03 7.09
CA ASN A 162 -10.70 8.12 7.69
C ASN A 162 -9.20 7.79 7.84
N GLU A 163 -8.60 7.26 6.76
CA GLU A 163 -7.18 6.86 6.69
C GLU A 163 -6.76 5.73 7.64
N LYS A 164 -7.70 5.13 8.38
CA LYS A 164 -7.46 3.96 9.23
C LYS A 164 -7.89 2.69 8.52
N TYR A 165 -7.06 1.66 8.57
CA TYR A 165 -7.38 0.35 8.04
C TYR A 165 -8.67 -0.17 8.68
N TYR A 166 -9.62 -0.58 7.85
CA TYR A 166 -10.92 -1.08 8.28
C TYR A 166 -11.03 -2.59 8.05
N ASP A 167 -10.75 -3.03 6.82
CA ASP A 167 -10.64 -4.45 6.46
C ASP A 167 -10.09 -4.63 5.03
N GLN A 168 -10.02 -5.87 4.56
CA GLN A 168 -9.68 -6.18 3.17
C GLN A 168 -10.37 -7.46 2.68
N PHE A 169 -10.65 -7.52 1.38
CA PHE A 169 -11.08 -8.77 0.73
C PHE A 169 -10.58 -8.85 -0.71
N VAL A 170 -10.52 -10.06 -1.26
CA VAL A 170 -10.05 -10.32 -2.62
C VAL A 170 -11.22 -10.44 -3.57
N ILE A 171 -11.07 -9.86 -4.76
CA ILE A 171 -12.00 -9.96 -5.88
C ILE A 171 -11.26 -10.48 -7.12
N ASN A 172 -12.02 -11.01 -8.08
CA ASN A 172 -11.50 -11.32 -9.41
C ASN A 172 -11.99 -10.28 -10.43
N ALA A 173 -11.07 -9.81 -11.27
CA ALA A 173 -11.40 -9.05 -12.47
C ALA A 173 -11.29 -9.96 -13.70
N GLU A 174 -12.29 -9.94 -14.56
CA GLU A 174 -12.37 -10.70 -15.80
C GLU A 174 -11.62 -10.01 -16.95
#